data_AF-A0A0X8JRD0-F1
#
_entry.id   AF-A0A0X8JRD0-F1
#
_cell.length_a   1.000
_cell.length_b   1.000
_cell.length_c   1.000
_cell.angle_alpha   90.00
_cell.angle_beta   90.00
_cell.angle_gamma   90.00
#
_symmetry.space_group_name_H-M   'P 1'
#
loop_
_entity.id
_entity.type
_entity.pdbx_description
1 polymer ?
#
loop_
_entity_poly.entity_id
_entity_poly.type
_entity_poly.pdbx_seq_one_letter_code
_entity_poly.pdbx_strand_id
1 'polypeptide(L)'
;MKNKYAKRSRISEAKVRQIVKLFAVDLNALQIAEIAGVNRNTANRYLAAFRERIARFCEAESPVQGEVEVDESYFGARRVKGVRGRGAKGKTIVFGLFKREGRVCTEIVPDCSKITLQGIIRGRVKLESIIHSDGWRGYDGLVDLGYQKHFRVEHGNNEFANKNSHINGIESFWTFAKTRLVRFRGLPKHTFYFHLKECEFRFNHRNEDSYKLLLKMLRENPLS
;
A
#
# COMPACT_ATOMS: atom_id res chain seq x y z
N MET A 1 3.99 16.58 -32.46
CA MET A 1 2.92 15.86 -31.74
C MET A 1 3.15 15.99 -30.24
N LYS A 2 2.22 16.58 -29.47
CA LYS A 2 2.37 16.78 -28.02
C LYS A 2 1.94 15.50 -27.30
N ASN A 3 2.88 14.76 -26.71
CA ASN A 3 2.59 13.55 -25.94
C ASN A 3 1.76 13.92 -24.70
N LYS A 4 0.54 13.40 -24.63
CA LYS A 4 -0.45 13.75 -23.59
C LYS A 4 -0.12 13.18 -22.21
N TYR A 5 0.71 12.14 -22.14
CA TYR A 5 1.04 11.42 -20.91
C TYR A 5 2.44 11.77 -20.38
N ALA A 6 3.34 12.26 -21.24
CA ALA A 6 4.70 12.64 -20.86
C ALA A 6 5.18 13.86 -21.67
N LYS A 7 5.26 15.02 -21.01
CA LYS A 7 5.72 16.28 -21.60
C LYS A 7 7.21 16.18 -21.93
N ARG A 8 7.64 16.84 -23.03
CA ARG A 8 9.05 16.93 -23.47
C ARG A 8 9.78 15.58 -23.63
N SER A 9 9.04 14.48 -23.70
CA SER A 9 9.58 13.15 -23.87
C SER A 9 10.02 12.91 -25.32
N ARG A 10 11.17 12.24 -25.49
CA ARG A 10 11.63 11.73 -26.79
C ARG A 10 10.92 10.43 -27.20
N ILE A 11 10.03 9.90 -26.36
CA ILE A 11 9.26 8.68 -26.62
C ILE A 11 7.87 9.04 -27.11
N SER A 12 7.42 8.34 -28.15
CA SER A 12 6.09 8.52 -28.75
C SER A 12 4.97 8.19 -27.76
N GLU A 13 3.80 8.81 -27.97
CA GLU A 13 2.62 8.54 -27.15
C GLU A 13 2.24 7.05 -27.16
N ALA A 14 2.26 6.43 -28.35
CA ALA A 14 1.96 5.01 -28.51
C ALA A 14 2.89 4.13 -27.67
N LYS A 15 4.18 4.48 -27.61
CA LYS A 15 5.15 3.75 -26.81
C LYS A 15 4.94 3.96 -25.30
N VAL A 16 4.60 5.18 -24.86
CA VAL A 16 4.21 5.41 -23.45
C VAL A 16 2.99 4.55 -23.09
N ARG A 17 1.95 4.52 -23.93
CA ARG A 17 0.76 3.66 -23.71
C ARG A 17 1.13 2.19 -23.64
N GLN A 18 2.04 1.72 -24.48
CA GLN A 18 2.56 0.34 -24.42
C GLN A 18 3.23 0.07 -23.05
N ILE A 19 4.10 0.96 -22.57
CA ILE A 19 4.76 0.82 -21.27
C ILE A 19 3.73 0.83 -20.13
N VAL A 20 2.71 1.70 -20.17
CA VAL A 20 1.63 1.72 -19.17
C VAL A 20 0.86 0.39 -19.18
N LYS A 21 0.54 -0.16 -20.36
CA LYS A 21 -0.15 -1.45 -20.47
C LYS A 21 0.65 -2.58 -19.85
N LEU A 22 1.96 -2.64 -20.14
CA LEU A 22 2.86 -3.67 -19.59
C LEU A 22 3.06 -3.51 -18.08
N PHE A 23 3.12 -2.27 -17.59
CA PHE A 23 3.15 -1.99 -16.16
C PHE A 23 1.84 -2.39 -15.48
N ALA A 24 0.69 -2.13 -16.08
CA ALA A 24 -0.61 -2.50 -15.51
C ALA A 24 -0.72 -4.00 -15.23
N VAL A 25 -0.18 -4.85 -16.11
CA VAL A 25 -0.11 -6.31 -15.93
C VAL A 25 1.08 -6.79 -15.06
N ASP A 26 1.71 -5.88 -14.33
CA ASP A 26 2.73 -6.15 -13.31
C ASP A 26 4.03 -6.79 -13.84
N LEU A 27 4.45 -6.41 -15.04
CA LEU A 27 5.76 -6.76 -15.58
C LEU A 27 6.88 -5.89 -14.99
N ASN A 28 8.05 -6.49 -14.84
CA ASN A 28 9.22 -5.79 -14.33
C ASN A 28 9.91 -4.95 -15.42
N ALA A 29 10.81 -4.04 -15.02
CA ALA A 29 11.46 -3.13 -15.96
C ALA A 29 12.29 -3.84 -17.05
N LEU A 30 12.83 -5.02 -16.77
CA LEU A 30 13.60 -5.80 -17.76
C LEU A 30 12.66 -6.35 -18.84
N GLN A 31 11.56 -6.99 -18.42
CA GLN A 31 10.53 -7.51 -19.33
C GLN A 31 9.91 -6.38 -20.17
N ILE A 32 9.66 -5.23 -19.55
CA ILE A 32 9.10 -4.06 -20.26
C ILE A 32 10.10 -3.50 -21.27
N ALA A 33 11.37 -3.41 -20.91
CA ALA A 33 12.42 -2.94 -21.81
C ALA A 33 12.51 -3.80 -23.07
N GLU A 34 12.49 -5.12 -22.89
CA GLU A 34 12.53 -6.10 -23.97
C GLU A 34 11.29 -6.01 -24.88
N ILE A 35 10.08 -6.11 -24.30
CA ILE A 35 8.83 -6.12 -25.08
C ILE A 35 8.55 -4.76 -25.74
N ALA A 36 8.85 -3.66 -25.05
CA ALA A 36 8.63 -2.32 -25.60
C ALA A 36 9.78 -1.84 -26.49
N GLY A 37 10.90 -2.56 -26.58
CA GLY A 37 12.08 -2.13 -27.35
C GLY A 37 12.65 -0.80 -26.85
N VAL A 38 12.74 -0.62 -25.53
CA VAL A 38 13.32 0.58 -24.90
C VAL A 38 14.48 0.19 -23.99
N ASN A 39 15.40 1.12 -23.75
CA ASN A 39 16.46 0.89 -22.78
C ASN A 39 15.89 0.61 -21.37
N ARG A 40 16.48 -0.34 -20.63
CA ARG A 40 16.07 -0.69 -19.26
C ARG A 40 16.01 0.51 -18.31
N ASN A 41 16.97 1.44 -18.39
CA ASN A 41 16.97 2.65 -17.58
C ASN A 41 15.80 3.57 -17.91
N THR A 42 15.40 3.60 -19.19
CA THR A 42 14.19 4.30 -19.61
C THR A 42 12.95 3.64 -19.02
N ALA A 43 12.80 2.31 -19.12
CA ALA A 43 11.68 1.61 -18.49
C ALA A 43 11.62 1.89 -16.97
N ASN A 44 12.75 1.77 -16.27
CA ASN A 44 12.85 2.09 -14.84
C ASN A 44 12.36 3.51 -14.51
N ARG A 45 12.78 4.52 -15.28
CA ARG A 45 12.36 5.91 -15.07
C ARG A 45 10.85 6.10 -15.24
N TYR A 46 10.24 5.49 -16.26
CA TYR A 46 8.78 5.55 -16.42
C TYR A 46 8.05 4.84 -15.29
N LEU A 47 8.54 3.66 -14.89
CA LEU A 47 7.96 2.89 -13.80
C LEU A 47 8.04 3.63 -12.47
N ALA A 48 9.16 4.30 -12.19
CA ALA A 48 9.30 5.16 -11.01
C ALA A 48 8.27 6.31 -11.05
N ALA A 49 8.17 7.01 -12.18
CA ALA A 49 7.23 8.11 -12.35
C ALA A 49 5.76 7.67 -12.25
N PHE A 50 5.43 6.46 -12.72
CA PHE A 50 4.09 5.89 -12.53
C PHE A 50 3.79 5.61 -11.06
N ARG A 51 4.75 5.05 -10.32
CA ARG A 51 4.57 4.82 -8.88
C ARG A 51 4.46 6.11 -8.08
N GLU A 52 5.17 7.17 -8.46
CA GLU A 52 4.98 8.49 -7.86
C GLU A 52 3.57 9.02 -8.09
N ARG A 53 3.01 8.83 -9.29
CA ARG A 53 1.62 9.19 -9.60
C ARG A 53 0.62 8.36 -8.80
N ILE A 54 0.86 7.06 -8.70
CA ILE A 54 0.06 6.16 -7.85
C ILE A 54 0.10 6.63 -6.40
N ALA A 55 1.28 6.92 -5.85
CA ALA A 55 1.42 7.35 -4.47
C ALA A 55 0.58 8.60 -4.18
N ARG A 56 0.65 9.62 -5.05
CA ARG A 56 -0.16 10.83 -4.92
C ARG A 56 -1.67 10.55 -4.98
N PHE A 57 -2.08 9.63 -5.84
CA PHE A 57 -3.48 9.23 -5.96
C PHE A 57 -3.97 8.53 -4.69
N CYS A 58 -3.20 7.58 -4.19
CA CYS A 58 -3.51 6.89 -2.93
C CYS A 58 -3.61 7.86 -1.74
N GLU A 59 -2.70 8.84 -1.63
CA GLU A 59 -2.78 9.83 -0.55
C GLU A 59 -4.03 10.73 -0.66
N ALA A 60 -4.52 10.99 -1.88
CA ALA A 60 -5.72 11.80 -2.11
C ALA A 60 -7.03 11.06 -1.77
N GLU A 61 -7.02 9.73 -1.62
CA GLU A 61 -8.21 8.94 -1.25
C GLU A 61 -8.48 8.90 0.28
N SER A 62 -7.73 9.67 1.09
CA SER A 62 -7.86 9.79 2.55
C SER A 62 -8.73 11.00 2.94
N PRO A 63 -9.57 10.99 4.02
CA PRO A 63 -9.67 10.03 5.12
C PRO A 63 -10.70 8.90 4.94
N VAL A 64 -10.58 7.84 5.77
CA VAL A 64 -11.47 6.68 5.80
C VAL A 64 -12.59 6.84 6.85
N GLN A 65 -13.74 6.22 6.59
CA GLN A 65 -14.92 6.21 7.48
C GLN A 65 -15.57 4.83 7.47
N GLY A 66 -16.25 4.44 8.55
CA GLY A 66 -17.07 3.23 8.64
C GLY A 66 -16.42 2.15 9.49
N GLU A 67 -16.44 0.89 9.06
CA GLU A 67 -15.74 -0.20 9.74
C GLU A 67 -14.31 -0.33 9.21
N VAL A 68 -13.33 -0.14 10.11
CA VAL A 68 -11.91 -0.05 9.78
C VAL A 68 -11.14 -1.08 10.59
N GLU A 69 -10.46 -1.99 9.91
CA GLU A 69 -9.47 -2.91 10.48
C GLU A 69 -8.11 -2.21 10.52
N VAL A 70 -7.38 -2.37 11.63
CA VAL A 70 -6.06 -1.79 11.83
C VAL A 70 -5.07 -2.86 12.26
N ASP A 71 -3.90 -2.87 11.64
CA ASP A 71 -2.82 -3.82 11.95
C ASP A 71 -1.47 -3.28 11.47
N GLU A 72 -0.37 -3.84 12.00
CA GLU A 72 0.99 -3.49 11.60
C GLU A 72 1.72 -4.66 10.95
N SER A 73 2.52 -4.37 9.93
CA SER A 73 3.41 -5.35 9.31
C SER A 73 4.85 -4.87 9.19
N TYR A 74 5.75 -5.84 9.20
CA TYR A 74 7.19 -5.62 9.11
C TYR A 74 7.72 -6.08 7.76
N PHE A 75 8.39 -5.18 7.04
CA PHE A 75 8.99 -5.41 5.73
C PHE A 75 10.52 -5.23 5.77
N GLY A 76 11.25 -5.86 4.84
CA GLY A 76 12.70 -5.69 4.72
C GLY A 76 13.50 -6.83 5.31
N ALA A 77 14.62 -6.50 5.96
CA ALA A 77 15.74 -7.42 6.25
C ALA A 77 15.31 -8.80 6.77
N ARG A 78 16.03 -9.83 6.30
CA ARG A 78 15.82 -11.23 6.68
C ARG A 78 15.72 -11.34 8.20
N ARG A 79 14.64 -11.98 8.69
CA ARG A 79 14.42 -12.21 10.13
C ARG A 79 15.70 -12.80 10.74
N VAL A 80 16.30 -12.07 11.68
CA VAL A 80 17.39 -12.59 12.51
C VAL A 80 16.75 -13.52 13.54
N LYS A 81 17.07 -14.82 13.47
CA LYS A 81 16.63 -15.80 14.47
C LYS A 81 17.33 -15.53 15.80
N GLY A 82 16.65 -15.75 16.93
CA GLY A 82 17.24 -15.65 18.28
C GLY A 82 17.12 -14.30 18.99
N VAL A 83 16.57 -13.26 18.35
CA VAL A 83 16.32 -11.96 19.01
C VAL A 83 14.93 -11.97 19.66
N ARG A 84 14.87 -11.72 20.98
CA ARG A 84 13.60 -11.54 21.72
C ARG A 84 12.83 -10.32 21.20
N GLY A 85 11.49 -10.40 21.17
CA GLY A 85 10.60 -9.35 20.63
C GLY A 85 10.23 -9.53 19.15
N ARG A 86 9.70 -8.49 18.51
CA ARG A 86 9.16 -8.55 17.12
C ARG A 86 10.24 -8.72 16.03
N GLY A 87 11.53 -8.81 16.39
CA GLY A 87 12.63 -8.92 15.43
C GLY A 87 12.66 -7.77 14.42
N ALA A 88 12.38 -6.55 14.89
CA ALA A 88 12.18 -5.34 14.08
C ALA A 88 13.48 -4.67 13.61
N LYS A 89 14.64 -5.06 14.17
CA LYS A 89 15.93 -4.42 13.85
C LYS A 89 16.19 -4.47 12.33
N GLY A 90 16.26 -3.30 11.70
CA GLY A 90 16.50 -3.15 10.27
C GLY A 90 15.28 -3.39 9.36
N LYS A 91 14.08 -3.56 9.93
CA LYS A 91 12.83 -3.68 9.17
C LYS A 91 12.11 -2.34 9.09
N THR A 92 11.41 -2.12 7.99
CA THR A 92 10.45 -1.03 7.83
C THR A 92 9.12 -1.47 8.43
N ILE A 93 8.58 -0.67 9.34
CA ILE A 93 7.28 -0.90 9.94
C ILE A 93 6.24 -0.18 9.10
N VAL A 94 5.16 -0.86 8.77
CA VAL A 94 4.05 -0.31 8.01
C VAL A 94 2.79 -0.52 8.82
N PHE A 95 2.05 0.56 9.03
CA PHE A 95 0.72 0.53 9.59
C PHE A 95 -0.32 0.51 8.46
N GLY A 96 -1.32 -0.34 8.60
CA GLY A 96 -2.37 -0.51 7.60
C GLY A 96 -3.75 -0.22 8.18
N LEU A 97 -4.57 0.45 7.38
CA LEU A 97 -5.97 0.77 7.64
C LEU A 97 -6.80 0.12 6.53
N PHE A 98 -7.63 -0.86 6.85
CA PHE A 98 -8.47 -1.54 5.87
C PHE A 98 -9.94 -1.23 6.13
N LYS A 99 -10.60 -0.59 5.16
CA LYS A 99 -12.04 -0.37 5.17
C LYS A 99 -12.74 -1.64 4.67
N ARG A 100 -13.77 -2.13 5.36
CA ARG A 100 -14.52 -3.34 4.97
C ARG A 100 -15.13 -3.31 3.56
N GLU A 101 -15.23 -2.15 2.92
CA GLU A 101 -15.53 -2.01 1.49
C GLU A 101 -14.38 -2.47 0.56
N GLY A 102 -13.31 -3.05 1.10
CA GLY A 102 -12.24 -3.70 0.34
C GLY A 102 -11.11 -2.76 -0.08
N ARG A 103 -11.00 -1.59 0.55
CA ARG A 103 -9.93 -0.61 0.32
C ARG A 103 -8.97 -0.55 1.50
N VAL A 104 -7.68 -0.46 1.22
CA VAL A 104 -6.61 -0.34 2.18
C VAL A 104 -5.87 0.98 2.01
N CYS A 105 -5.42 1.56 3.12
CA CYS A 105 -4.48 2.67 3.17
C CYS A 105 -3.28 2.25 4.02
N THR A 106 -2.08 2.63 3.60
CA THR A 106 -0.84 2.25 4.29
C THR A 106 0.02 3.46 4.63
N GLU A 107 0.67 3.39 5.78
CA GLU A 107 1.59 4.42 6.26
C GLU A 107 2.87 3.79 6.83
N ILE A 108 4.03 4.32 6.46
CA ILE A 108 5.31 3.87 7.04
C ILE A 108 5.49 4.58 8.37
N VAL A 109 5.72 3.81 9.44
CA VAL A 109 5.81 4.34 10.80
C VAL A 109 7.18 4.10 11.41
N PRO A 110 7.68 5.00 12.27
CA PRO A 110 8.97 4.82 12.94
C PRO A 110 8.92 3.72 14.01
N ASP A 111 7.76 3.52 14.63
CA ASP A 111 7.52 2.56 15.70
C ASP A 111 6.06 2.12 15.74
N CYS A 112 5.82 1.05 16.52
CA CYS A 112 4.48 0.65 16.96
C CYS A 112 4.27 1.16 18.39
N SER A 113 4.39 2.47 18.65
CA SER A 113 3.96 3.03 19.93
C SER A 113 2.48 3.37 19.87
N LYS A 114 1.80 3.32 21.03
CA LYS A 114 0.41 3.76 21.17
C LYS A 114 0.22 5.19 20.62
N ILE A 115 1.15 6.09 20.95
CA ILE A 115 1.11 7.50 20.52
C ILE A 115 1.14 7.62 19.00
N THR A 116 2.09 6.94 18.34
CA THR A 116 2.23 6.96 16.88
C THR A 116 0.97 6.42 16.21
N LEU A 117 0.52 5.24 16.60
CA LEU A 117 -0.59 4.56 15.92
C LEU A 117 -1.93 5.26 16.17
N GLN A 118 -2.23 5.66 17.41
CA GLN A 118 -3.43 6.43 17.71
C GLN A 118 -3.42 7.82 17.06
N GLY A 119 -2.24 8.43 16.91
CA GLY A 119 -2.05 9.65 16.14
C GLY A 119 -2.50 9.50 14.69
N ILE A 120 -2.05 8.43 14.03
CA ILE A 120 -2.42 8.13 12.64
C ILE A 120 -3.91 7.81 12.52
N ILE A 121 -4.44 6.95 13.40
CA ILE A 121 -5.88 6.60 13.39
C ILE A 121 -6.70 7.89 13.50
N ARG A 122 -6.41 8.78 14.46
CA ARG A 122 -7.11 10.08 14.62
C ARG A 122 -6.97 11.01 13.42
N GLY A 123 -5.85 11.00 12.71
CA GLY A 123 -5.66 11.81 11.52
C GLY A 123 -6.36 11.26 10.27
N ARG A 124 -6.59 9.94 10.21
CA ARG A 124 -7.01 9.23 8.99
C ARG A 124 -8.40 8.61 9.08
N VAL A 125 -8.93 8.37 10.27
CA VAL A 125 -10.20 7.69 10.55
C VAL A 125 -11.14 8.66 11.24
N LYS A 126 -12.36 8.80 10.72
CA LYS A 126 -13.37 9.64 11.36
C LYS A 126 -13.87 9.02 12.68
N LEU A 127 -14.22 9.86 13.66
CA LEU A 127 -14.62 9.43 15.01
C LEU A 127 -15.89 8.55 15.02
N GLU A 128 -16.77 8.70 14.04
CA GLU A 128 -17.99 7.89 13.87
C GLU A 128 -17.69 6.48 13.35
N SER A 129 -16.42 6.10 13.21
CA SER A 129 -16.00 4.79 12.72
C SER A 129 -15.92 3.76 13.84
N ILE A 130 -16.08 2.49 13.45
CA ILE A 130 -15.86 1.33 14.30
C ILE A 130 -14.49 0.75 13.96
N ILE A 131 -13.62 0.59 14.96
CA ILE A 131 -12.26 0.07 14.76
C ILE A 131 -12.20 -1.40 15.17
N HIS A 132 -11.58 -2.22 14.32
CA HIS A 132 -11.22 -3.61 14.60
C HIS A 132 -9.70 -3.73 14.65
N SER A 133 -9.14 -4.23 15.73
CA SER A 133 -7.68 -4.46 15.85
C SER A 133 -7.39 -5.86 16.36
N ASP A 134 -6.12 -6.26 16.29
CA ASP A 134 -5.64 -7.39 17.08
C ASP A 134 -5.70 -7.09 18.59
N GLY A 135 -5.38 -8.09 19.40
CA GLY A 135 -5.34 -8.00 20.87
C GLY A 135 -4.16 -7.19 21.44
N TRP A 136 -3.40 -6.44 20.64
CA TRP A 136 -2.22 -5.74 21.15
C TRP A 136 -2.58 -4.47 21.96
N ARG A 137 -1.96 -4.34 23.14
CA ARG A 137 -2.22 -3.25 24.11
C ARG A 137 -1.99 -1.84 23.58
N GLY A 138 -1.26 -1.67 22.48
CA GLY A 138 -1.06 -0.36 21.88
C GLY A 138 -2.34 0.25 21.31
N TYR A 139 -3.38 -0.56 21.08
CA TYR A 139 -4.71 -0.11 20.69
C TYR A 139 -5.63 0.22 21.88
N ASP A 140 -5.15 0.10 23.12
CA ASP A 140 -5.94 0.42 24.33
C ASP A 140 -6.35 1.90 24.36
N GLY A 141 -7.60 2.19 24.70
CA GLY A 141 -8.11 3.57 24.87
C GLY A 141 -8.56 4.26 23.58
N LEU A 142 -8.81 3.51 22.49
CA LEU A 142 -9.42 4.08 21.29
C LEU A 142 -10.84 4.62 21.57
N VAL A 143 -11.63 3.96 22.42
CA VAL A 143 -12.95 4.48 22.83
C VAL A 143 -12.81 5.81 23.59
N ASP A 144 -11.80 5.91 24.48
CA ASP A 144 -11.51 7.14 25.25
C ASP A 144 -11.07 8.31 24.35
N LEU A 145 -10.61 8.02 23.13
CA LEU A 145 -10.27 9.01 22.10
C LEU A 145 -11.49 9.49 21.29
N GLY A 146 -12.70 9.03 21.63
CA GLY A 146 -13.95 9.46 21.01
C GLY A 146 -14.43 8.58 19.85
N TYR A 147 -13.81 7.41 19.62
CA TYR A 147 -14.30 6.46 18.62
C TYR A 147 -15.55 5.74 19.10
N GLN A 148 -16.50 5.53 18.17
CA GLN A 148 -17.80 4.96 18.50
C GLN A 148 -17.70 3.59 19.17
N LYS A 149 -16.89 2.68 18.61
CA LYS A 149 -16.62 1.33 19.16
C LYS A 149 -15.23 0.86 18.77
N HIS A 150 -14.59 0.09 19.65
CA HIS A 150 -13.36 -0.64 19.38
C HIS A 150 -13.56 -2.11 19.70
N PHE A 151 -13.38 -2.97 18.70
CA PHE A 151 -13.42 -4.42 18.83
C PHE A 151 -12.02 -4.99 18.69
N ARG A 152 -11.70 -5.98 19.53
CA ARG A 152 -10.44 -6.72 19.49
C ARG A 152 -10.67 -8.13 18.99
N VAL A 153 -9.69 -8.65 18.26
CA VAL A 153 -9.64 -10.05 17.88
C VAL A 153 -8.76 -10.78 18.87
N GLU A 154 -9.32 -11.73 19.61
CA GLU A 154 -8.57 -12.60 20.52
C GLU A 154 -8.09 -13.86 19.78
N HIS A 155 -6.79 -13.96 19.52
CA HIS A 155 -6.20 -15.12 18.82
C HIS A 155 -5.89 -16.33 19.74
N GLY A 156 -6.21 -16.24 21.04
CA GLY A 156 -5.81 -17.22 22.06
C GLY A 156 -6.85 -18.29 22.39
N ASN A 157 -8.13 -18.03 22.12
CA ASN A 157 -9.20 -19.00 22.24
C ASN A 157 -9.58 -19.44 20.83
N ASN A 158 -9.85 -20.72 20.62
CA ASN A 158 -10.27 -21.34 19.35
C ASN A 158 -11.60 -20.79 18.76
N GLU A 159 -11.99 -19.56 19.11
CA GLU A 159 -13.05 -18.79 18.47
C GLU A 159 -12.53 -18.23 17.15
N PHE A 160 -12.43 -19.10 16.15
CA PHE A 160 -12.39 -18.67 14.76
C PHE A 160 -13.68 -17.88 14.49
N ALA A 161 -13.56 -16.55 14.53
CA ALA A 161 -14.59 -15.57 14.23
C ALA A 161 -15.81 -15.57 15.16
N ASN A 162 -15.81 -14.65 16.13
CA ASN A 162 -17.01 -13.85 16.31
C ASN A 162 -17.26 -13.17 14.95
N LYS A 163 -18.34 -13.52 14.24
CA LYS A 163 -18.60 -13.13 12.83
C LYS A 163 -18.36 -11.65 12.52
N ASN A 164 -18.45 -10.78 13.53
CA ASN A 164 -18.30 -9.34 13.41
C ASN A 164 -16.91 -8.79 13.80
N SER A 165 -16.02 -9.53 14.44
CA SER A 165 -14.69 -9.05 14.88
C SER A 165 -13.57 -9.91 14.27
N HIS A 166 -13.13 -9.54 13.07
CA HIS A 166 -11.98 -10.12 12.39
C HIS A 166 -11.20 -9.03 11.65
N ILE A 167 -9.92 -9.29 11.38
CA ILE A 167 -9.00 -8.41 10.63
C ILE A 167 -8.51 -9.07 9.33
N ASN A 168 -9.31 -9.99 8.78
CA ASN A 168 -8.95 -10.81 7.62
C ASN A 168 -8.64 -9.97 6.37
N GLY A 169 -9.26 -8.79 6.25
CA GLY A 169 -9.06 -7.90 5.12
C GLY A 169 -7.63 -7.36 5.10
N ILE A 170 -7.17 -6.81 6.22
CA ILE A 170 -5.81 -6.29 6.32
C ILE A 170 -4.75 -7.41 6.28
N GLU A 171 -5.02 -8.57 6.87
CA GLU A 171 -4.14 -9.75 6.78
C GLU A 171 -3.97 -10.25 5.33
N SER A 172 -5.06 -10.26 4.56
CA SER A 172 -5.04 -10.58 3.13
C SER A 172 -4.18 -9.60 2.35
N PHE A 173 -4.32 -8.30 2.62
CA PHE A 173 -3.45 -7.28 2.04
C PHE A 173 -1.97 -7.50 2.37
N TRP A 174 -1.62 -7.82 3.62
CA TRP A 174 -0.23 -8.09 4.00
C TRP A 174 0.36 -9.28 3.25
N THR A 175 -0.42 -10.35 3.09
CA THR A 175 -0.02 -11.53 2.33
C THR A 175 0.23 -11.20 0.87
N PHE A 176 -0.67 -10.43 0.26
CA PHE A 176 -0.52 -9.92 -1.11
C PHE A 176 0.74 -9.06 -1.26
N ALA A 177 0.90 -8.05 -0.40
CA ALA A 177 2.01 -7.10 -0.47
C ALA A 177 3.37 -7.80 -0.27
N LYS A 178 3.50 -8.69 0.72
CA LYS A 178 4.74 -9.45 0.96
C LYS A 178 5.08 -10.34 -0.24
N THR A 179 4.11 -11.09 -0.75
CA THR A 179 4.30 -11.98 -1.91
C THR A 179 4.77 -11.20 -3.14
N ARG A 180 4.15 -10.05 -3.41
CA ARG A 180 4.56 -9.20 -4.53
C ARG A 180 5.96 -8.61 -4.33
N LEU A 181 6.26 -8.08 -3.15
CA LEU A 181 7.53 -7.37 -2.91
C LEU A 181 8.75 -8.32 -2.92
N VAL A 182 8.57 -9.61 -2.61
CA VAL A 182 9.63 -10.63 -2.72
C VAL A 182 10.16 -10.76 -4.15
N ARG A 183 9.33 -10.52 -5.18
CA ARG A 183 9.73 -10.60 -6.59
C ARG A 183 10.85 -9.63 -6.97
N PHE A 184 11.02 -8.54 -6.22
CA PHE A 184 12.06 -7.55 -6.46
C PHE A 184 13.42 -7.91 -5.85
N ARG A 185 13.54 -9.04 -5.12
CA ARG A 185 14.79 -9.55 -4.52
C ARG A 185 15.51 -8.53 -3.62
N GLY A 186 14.74 -7.70 -2.94
CA GLY A 186 15.24 -6.60 -2.12
C GLY A 186 14.96 -5.25 -2.76
N LEU A 187 14.46 -4.32 -1.95
CA LEU A 187 14.14 -2.96 -2.39
C LEU A 187 15.03 -1.97 -1.65
N PRO A 188 15.63 -0.98 -2.36
CA PRO A 188 16.25 0.16 -1.72
C PRO A 188 15.24 0.86 -0.80
N LYS A 189 15.70 1.31 0.38
CA LYS A 189 14.81 1.96 1.37
C LYS A 189 14.07 3.17 0.79
N HIS A 190 14.74 3.97 -0.05
CA HIS A 190 14.16 5.18 -0.63
C HIS A 190 13.07 4.92 -1.68
N THR A 191 12.98 3.71 -2.26
CA THR A 191 11.90 3.35 -3.20
C THR A 191 10.78 2.55 -2.55
N PHE A 192 11.00 2.02 -1.35
CA PHE A 192 10.04 1.15 -0.67
C PHE A 192 8.64 1.77 -0.56
N TYR A 193 8.56 3.05 -0.20
CA TYR A 193 7.30 3.80 -0.13
C TYR A 193 6.48 3.71 -1.43
N PHE A 194 7.12 3.95 -2.57
CA PHE A 194 6.46 3.91 -3.88
C PHE A 194 6.00 2.50 -4.27
N HIS A 195 6.76 1.47 -3.89
CA HIS A 195 6.35 0.08 -4.11
C HIS A 195 5.20 -0.33 -3.19
N LEU A 196 5.19 0.16 -1.95
CA LEU A 196 4.10 -0.07 -1.00
C LEU A 196 2.80 0.57 -1.51
N LYS A 197 2.84 1.83 -1.98
CA LYS A 197 1.69 2.50 -2.59
C LYS A 197 1.23 1.84 -3.88
N GLU A 198 2.14 1.26 -4.66
CA GLU A 198 1.75 0.41 -5.80
C GLU A 198 0.97 -0.84 -5.35
N CYS A 199 1.36 -1.48 -4.25
CA CYS A 199 0.59 -2.59 -3.68
C CYS A 199 -0.79 -2.13 -3.20
N GLU A 200 -0.87 -0.99 -2.51
CA GLU A 200 -2.13 -0.37 -2.08
C GLU A 200 -3.09 -0.16 -3.26
N PHE A 201 -2.62 0.52 -4.31
CA PHE A 201 -3.39 0.77 -5.53
C PHE A 201 -3.86 -0.52 -6.21
N ARG A 202 -2.95 -1.48 -6.43
CA ARG A 202 -3.30 -2.75 -7.09
C ARG A 202 -4.32 -3.55 -6.30
N PHE A 203 -4.20 -3.53 -4.98
CA PHE A 203 -5.15 -4.21 -4.11
C PHE A 203 -6.52 -3.54 -4.17
N ASN A 204 -6.59 -2.21 -4.03
CA ASN A 204 -7.83 -1.44 -4.04
C ASN A 204 -8.57 -1.53 -5.37
N HIS A 205 -7.84 -1.51 -6.49
CA HIS A 205 -8.40 -1.48 -7.84
C HIS A 205 -8.27 -2.84 -8.55
N ARG A 206 -8.21 -3.95 -7.80
CA ARG A 206 -8.03 -5.32 -8.34
C ARG A 206 -9.14 -5.77 -9.30
N ASN A 207 -10.33 -5.19 -9.15
CA ASN A 207 -11.50 -5.47 -10.00
C ASN A 207 -11.71 -4.40 -11.09
N GLU A 208 -10.79 -3.45 -11.22
CA GLU A 208 -10.86 -2.35 -12.17
C GLU A 208 -9.79 -2.49 -13.27
N ASP A 209 -10.01 -1.80 -14.39
CA ASP A 209 -9.04 -1.72 -15.47
C ASP A 209 -7.90 -0.77 -15.08
N SER A 210 -6.87 -1.33 -14.45
CA SER A 210 -5.67 -0.60 -14.02
C SER A 210 -5.01 0.19 -15.16
N TYR A 211 -5.06 -0.30 -16.40
CA TYR A 211 -4.49 0.41 -17.54
C TYR A 211 -5.26 1.70 -17.84
N LYS A 212 -6.60 1.63 -17.86
CA LYS A 212 -7.44 2.84 -18.04
C LYS A 212 -7.25 3.83 -16.90
N LEU A 213 -7.20 3.35 -15.66
CA LEU A 213 -7.02 4.21 -14.49
C LEU A 213 -5.68 4.95 -14.54
N LEU A 214 -4.59 4.24 -14.85
CA LEU A 214 -3.26 4.85 -15.02
C LEU A 214 -3.24 5.88 -16.17
N LEU A 215 -3.85 5.57 -17.31
CA LEU A 215 -3.93 6.54 -18.41
C LEU A 215 -4.72 7.80 -18.04
N LYS A 216 -5.79 7.65 -17.26
CA LYS A 216 -6.58 8.79 -16.74
C LYS A 216 -5.69 9.68 -15.86
N MET A 217 -5.02 9.07 -14.88
CA MET A 217 -4.12 9.78 -13.95
C MET A 217 -2.99 10.51 -14.69
N LEU A 218 -2.38 9.86 -15.69
CA LEU A 218 -1.31 10.43 -16.51
C LEU A 218 -1.81 11.50 -17.47
N ARG A 219 -3.09 11.51 -17.83
CA ARG A 219 -3.67 12.57 -18.68
C ARG A 219 -3.96 13.83 -17.87
N GLU A 220 -4.54 13.66 -16.68
CA GLU A 220 -4.82 14.75 -15.75
C GLU A 220 -3.51 15.38 -15.26
N ASN A 221 -2.51 14.53 -14.99
CA ASN A 221 -1.22 14.96 -14.53
C ASN A 221 -0.07 14.28 -15.31
N PRO A 222 0.29 14.81 -16.49
CA PRO A 222 1.35 14.25 -17.32
C PRO A 222 2.70 14.18 -16.60
N LEU A 223 3.52 13.20 -17.00
CA LEU A 223 4.92 13.11 -16.59
C LEU A 223 5.70 14.30 -17.16
N SER A 224 6.69 14.78 -16.43
CA SER A 224 7.59 15.88 -16.81
C SER A 224 8.98 15.40 -17.14
#